data_AF-A0A1T5KL41-F1
#
_entry.id   AF-A0A1T5KL41-F1
#
_cell.length_a   1.000
_cell.length_b   1.000
_cell.length_c   1.000
_cell.angle_alpha   90.00
_cell.angle_beta   90.00
_cell.angle_gamma   90.00
#
_symmetry.space_group_name_H-M   'P 1'
#
loop_
_entity.id
_entity.type
_entity.pdbx_description
1 polymer ?
#
loop_
_entity_poly.entity_id
_entity_poly.type
_entity_poly.pdbx_seq_one_letter_code
_entity_poly.pdbx_strand_id
1 'polypeptide(L)'
;MKRILLLFAVLTLSGAAVYGQEKVRDPKEKTQYSTVFDLLRNEPGVVIAPGGGNGVMPKIYIRGISTNSDQTQPLFVVDGIIMENVTHLLPEDIYSVEVIKDGTAASYGMRGQNGVIIFKTKSAAEAEKRLAEQQKAERQAAREARRAERKKKK
;
A
#
# COMPACT_ATOMS: atom_id res chain seq x y z
N MET A 1 -68.84 26.32 -19.17
CA MET A 1 -68.91 27.72 -18.72
C MET A 1 -67.52 28.16 -18.30
N LYS A 2 -67.10 29.34 -18.82
CA LYS A 2 -66.05 30.31 -18.37
C LYS A 2 -65.28 29.95 -17.09
N ARG A 3 -63.99 30.27 -16.85
CA ARG A 3 -62.84 30.99 -17.44
C ARG A 3 -61.77 30.96 -16.31
N ILE A 4 -60.57 31.51 -16.55
CA ILE A 4 -59.47 31.83 -15.60
C ILE A 4 -58.41 30.73 -15.62
N LEU A 5 -57.40 30.77 -16.50
CA LEU A 5 -56.40 31.82 -16.79
C LEU A 5 -55.73 32.35 -15.51
N LEU A 6 -54.63 31.70 -15.11
CA LEU A 6 -53.55 32.38 -14.41
C LEU A 6 -52.20 31.91 -14.98
N LEU A 7 -51.53 32.88 -15.60
CA LEU A 7 -50.14 32.87 -16.01
C LEU A 7 -49.23 32.61 -14.80
N PHE A 8 -48.38 31.59 -14.88
CA PHE A 8 -47.04 31.63 -14.28
C PHE A 8 -46.09 30.82 -15.15
N ALA A 9 -45.46 31.52 -16.10
CA ALA A 9 -44.30 31.03 -16.81
C ALA A 9 -43.14 30.90 -15.80
N VAL A 10 -42.72 29.67 -15.49
CA VAL A 10 -41.41 29.41 -14.88
C VAL A 10 -40.52 28.86 -15.97
N LEU A 11 -39.90 29.79 -16.68
CA LEU A 11 -38.76 29.53 -17.54
C LEU A 11 -37.53 29.37 -16.64
N THR A 12 -37.23 28.15 -16.19
CA THR A 12 -35.90 27.84 -15.65
C THR A 12 -35.10 27.13 -16.73
N LEU A 13 -34.33 27.95 -17.43
CA LEU A 13 -33.21 27.58 -18.27
C LEU A 13 -32.07 26.98 -17.41
N SER A 14 -31.28 26.11 -18.02
CA SER A 14 -29.96 25.63 -17.56
C SER A 14 -29.95 24.56 -16.47
N GLY A 15 -29.61 23.35 -16.89
CA GLY A 15 -29.23 22.25 -16.01
C GLY A 15 -28.81 21.02 -16.81
N ALA A 16 -28.02 21.22 -17.86
CA ALA A 16 -27.37 20.14 -18.57
C ALA A 16 -26.60 19.26 -17.58
N ALA A 17 -26.74 17.95 -17.77
CA ALA A 17 -25.75 16.95 -17.38
C ALA A 17 -25.26 17.04 -15.93
N VAL A 18 -26.07 16.52 -14.99
CA VAL A 18 -25.47 15.78 -13.85
C VAL A 18 -25.19 14.36 -14.34
N TYR A 19 -24.35 14.27 -15.39
CA TYR A 19 -23.47 13.12 -15.55
C TYR A 19 -22.46 13.31 -14.42
N GLY A 20 -22.63 12.54 -13.35
CA GLY A 20 -21.65 12.47 -12.27
C GLY A 20 -20.31 12.10 -12.87
N GLN A 21 -19.51 13.13 -13.17
CA GLN A 21 -18.10 13.00 -13.42
C GLN A 21 -17.50 12.54 -12.09
N GLU A 22 -17.30 11.23 -11.97
CA GLU A 22 -16.28 10.71 -11.09
C GLU A 22 -15.00 11.40 -11.54
N LYS A 23 -14.59 12.44 -10.80
CA LYS A 23 -13.28 13.03 -10.93
C LYS A 23 -12.30 11.86 -10.87
N VAL A 24 -11.73 11.51 -12.03
CA VAL A 24 -10.46 10.81 -12.11
C VAL A 24 -9.50 11.70 -11.35
N ARG A 25 -9.35 11.42 -10.05
CA ARG A 25 -8.41 12.11 -9.18
C ARG A 25 -7.05 11.89 -9.83
N ASP A 26 -6.45 12.97 -10.31
CA ASP A 26 -5.14 12.94 -10.91
C ASP A 26 -4.17 12.15 -10.01
N PRO A 27 -3.48 11.11 -10.52
CA PRO A 27 -2.57 10.29 -9.72
C PRO A 27 -1.24 10.99 -9.39
N LYS A 28 -1.26 12.33 -9.28
CA LYS A 28 -0.07 13.18 -9.11
C LYS A 28 -0.23 14.32 -8.11
N GLU A 29 -1.17 14.24 -7.17
CA GLU A 29 -0.96 14.95 -5.92
C GLU A 29 0.07 14.15 -5.11
N LYS A 30 1.35 14.37 -5.46
CA LYS A 30 2.48 13.96 -4.63
C LYS A 30 2.35 14.77 -3.34
N THR A 31 1.55 14.29 -2.39
CA THR A 31 1.79 14.56 -0.98
C THR A 31 3.28 14.30 -0.80
N GLN A 32 4.05 15.35 -0.53
CA GLN A 32 5.47 15.20 -0.27
C GLN A 32 5.58 14.28 0.95
N TYR A 33 5.83 13.00 0.69
CA TYR A 33 6.21 12.06 1.72
C TYR A 33 7.59 12.52 2.15
N SER A 34 7.63 13.26 3.25
CA SER A 34 8.88 13.77 3.82
C SER A 34 9.64 12.66 4.53
N THR A 35 8.89 11.68 5.02
CA THR A 35 9.40 10.51 5.74
C THR A 35 8.74 9.25 5.23
N VAL A 36 9.41 8.11 5.42
CA VAL A 36 8.84 6.78 5.14
C VAL A 36 7.51 6.55 5.89
N PHE A 37 7.35 7.16 7.05
CA PHE A 37 6.15 7.03 7.88
C PHE A 37 4.92 7.67 7.23
N ASP A 38 5.09 8.67 6.38
CA ASP A 38 3.96 9.31 5.71
C ASP A 38 3.27 8.33 4.72
N LEU A 39 4.00 7.32 4.21
CA LEU A 39 3.42 6.25 3.39
C LEU A 39 2.40 5.40 4.18
N LEU A 40 2.60 5.28 5.49
CA LEU A 40 1.72 4.52 6.37
C LEU A 40 0.43 5.26 6.71
N ARG A 41 0.35 6.58 6.50
CA ARG A 41 -0.87 7.36 6.76
C ARG A 41 -2.04 6.95 5.87
N ASN A 42 -1.73 6.43 4.68
CA ASN A 42 -2.73 5.95 3.74
C ASN A 42 -3.21 4.53 4.06
N GLU A 43 -2.56 3.82 4.98
CA GLU A 43 -2.93 2.46 5.35
C GLU A 43 -4.06 2.45 6.40
N PRO A 44 -5.18 1.74 6.14
CA PRO A 44 -6.33 1.78 7.03
C PRO A 44 -6.01 1.16 8.39
N GLY A 45 -6.44 1.81 9.48
CA GLY A 45 -6.21 1.31 10.84
C GLY A 45 -4.77 1.47 11.35
N VAL A 46 -3.92 2.20 10.62
CA VAL A 46 -2.64 2.69 11.11
C VAL A 46 -2.83 4.11 11.62
N VAL A 47 -2.41 4.36 12.86
CA VAL A 47 -2.42 5.68 13.48
C VAL A 47 -0.99 6.07 13.81
N ILE A 48 -0.58 7.25 13.33
CA ILE A 48 0.75 7.80 13.57
C ILE A 48 0.59 8.98 14.53
N ALA A 49 1.10 8.81 15.75
CA ALA A 49 1.19 9.90 16.70
C ALA A 49 2.55 10.61 16.54
N PRO A 50 2.58 11.96 16.54
CA PRO A 50 3.82 12.71 16.37
C PRO A 50 4.82 12.34 17.46
N GLY A 51 6.04 11.99 17.04
CA GLY A 51 7.21 11.97 17.92
C GLY A 51 7.62 13.41 18.23
N GLY A 52 8.21 13.67 19.39
CA GLY A 52 8.48 15.01 19.93
C GLY A 52 9.48 15.90 19.15
N GLY A 53 9.62 15.75 17.83
CA GLY A 53 10.43 16.60 16.96
C GLY A 53 10.69 16.01 15.57
N ASN A 54 11.28 16.83 14.70
CA ASN A 54 11.72 16.42 13.36
C ASN A 54 12.90 15.44 13.46
N GLY A 55 12.83 14.31 12.75
CA GLY A 55 13.86 13.26 12.80
C GLY A 55 13.73 12.30 14.00
N VAL A 56 12.76 12.52 14.89
CA VAL A 56 12.38 11.54 15.92
C VAL A 56 11.36 10.57 15.33
N MET A 57 11.57 9.28 15.54
CA MET A 57 10.64 8.26 15.09
C MET A 57 9.26 8.47 15.74
N PRO A 58 8.17 8.58 14.94
CA PRO A 58 6.83 8.74 15.47
C PRO A 58 6.37 7.45 16.14
N LYS A 59 5.41 7.58 17.06
CA LYS A 59 4.76 6.40 17.64
C LYS A 59 3.70 5.90 16.66
N ILE A 60 3.84 4.66 16.22
CA ILE A 60 2.92 4.03 15.27
C ILE A 60 2.09 3.02 16.01
N TYR A 61 0.78 3.03 15.74
CA TYR A 61 -0.19 2.13 16.33
C TYR A 61 -0.97 1.43 15.21
N ILE A 62 -0.99 0.10 15.25
CA ILE A 62 -1.77 -0.73 14.34
C ILE A 62 -3.00 -1.22 15.12
N ARG A 63 -4.20 -0.99 14.56
CA ARG A 63 -5.51 -1.19 15.22
C ARG A 63 -5.91 -0.09 16.22
N GLY A 64 -5.37 1.12 16.03
CA GLY A 64 -5.72 2.30 16.84
C GLY A 64 -4.97 2.38 18.18
N ILE A 65 -5.28 3.43 18.94
CA ILE A 65 -4.61 3.75 20.21
C ILE A 65 -5.32 3.00 21.34
N SER A 66 -4.67 1.99 21.91
CA SER A 66 -5.13 1.35 23.16
C SER A 66 -4.48 2.06 24.35
N THR A 67 -5.29 2.44 25.33
CA THR A 67 -4.86 3.19 26.53
C THR A 67 -3.97 2.40 27.49
N ASN A 68 -3.82 1.08 27.28
CA ASN A 68 -3.11 0.18 28.18
C ASN A 68 -1.72 -0.23 27.69
N SER A 69 -1.12 0.48 26.73
CA SER A 69 0.09 0.01 26.08
C SER A 69 1.25 0.99 26.13
N ASP A 70 2.11 0.79 27.12
CA ASP A 70 3.49 1.32 27.15
C ASP A 70 4.44 0.56 26.19
N GLN A 71 3.92 -0.37 25.37
CA GLN A 71 4.69 -1.27 24.49
C GLN A 71 3.93 -1.57 23.19
N THR A 72 3.56 -0.55 22.41
CA THR A 72 2.67 -0.71 21.22
C THR A 72 3.33 -0.50 19.87
N GLN A 73 4.66 -0.28 19.82
CA GLN A 73 5.30 -0.11 18.52
C GLN A 73 5.24 -1.41 17.72
N PRO A 74 4.89 -1.35 16.43
CA PRO A 74 4.92 -2.50 15.56
C PRO A 74 6.35 -2.88 15.21
N LEU A 75 6.52 -4.11 14.72
CA LEU A 75 7.80 -4.56 14.20
C LEU A 75 8.00 -4.05 12.77
N PHE A 76 9.17 -3.52 12.46
CA PHE A 76 9.51 -3.15 11.08
C PHE A 76 10.38 -4.23 10.44
N VAL A 77 10.06 -4.54 9.19
CA VAL A 77 10.81 -5.47 8.36
C VAL A 77 11.15 -4.76 7.06
N VAL A 78 12.42 -4.73 6.70
CA VAL A 78 12.92 -4.07 5.48
C VAL A 78 13.60 -5.14 4.65
N ASP A 79 13.05 -5.44 3.47
CA ASP A 79 13.59 -6.45 2.55
C ASP A 79 13.85 -7.83 3.23
N GLY A 80 13.00 -8.17 4.20
CA GLY A 80 13.09 -9.42 4.98
C GLY A 80 13.95 -9.33 6.25
N ILE A 81 14.62 -8.20 6.50
CA ILE A 81 15.45 -7.97 7.69
C ILE A 81 14.62 -7.22 8.75
N ILE A 82 14.58 -7.75 9.97
CA ILE A 82 13.89 -7.10 11.09
C ILE A 82 14.72 -5.90 11.58
N MET A 83 14.10 -4.74 11.70
CA MET A 83 14.72 -3.51 12.15
C MET A 83 13.86 -2.81 13.22
N GLU A 84 14.51 -2.17 14.19
CA GLU A 84 13.82 -1.39 15.23
C GLU A 84 13.61 0.07 14.81
N ASN A 85 14.38 0.54 13.82
CA ASN A 85 14.30 1.91 13.32
C ASN A 85 14.40 1.93 11.79
N VAL A 86 13.49 2.68 11.16
CA VAL A 86 13.41 2.86 9.70
C VAL A 86 13.49 4.33 9.27
N THR A 87 13.87 5.23 10.18
CA THR A 87 13.90 6.69 9.95
C THR A 87 14.88 7.09 8.84
N HIS A 88 15.88 6.26 8.59
CA HIS A 88 16.88 6.48 7.53
C HIS A 88 16.37 6.09 6.13
N LEU A 89 15.23 5.42 6.02
CA LEU A 89 14.66 5.05 4.73
C LEU A 89 13.98 6.25 4.08
N LEU A 90 14.29 6.44 2.81
CA LEU A 90 13.66 7.46 1.99
C LEU A 90 12.38 6.88 1.35
N PRO A 91 11.27 7.63 1.35
CA PRO A 91 10.02 7.15 0.75
C PRO A 91 10.13 6.95 -0.77
N GLU A 92 11.10 7.58 -1.41
CA GLU A 92 11.38 7.43 -2.85
C GLU A 92 12.02 6.10 -3.21
N ASP A 93 12.68 5.41 -2.28
CA ASP A 93 13.29 4.10 -2.50
C ASP A 93 12.33 2.95 -2.19
N ILE A 94 11.20 3.25 -1.56
CA ILE A 94 10.17 2.27 -1.25
C ILE A 94 9.40 1.90 -2.52
N TYR A 95 9.30 0.60 -2.76
CA TYR A 95 8.48 0.00 -3.80
C TYR A 95 7.06 -0.27 -3.30
N SER A 96 6.94 -0.89 -2.13
CA SER A 96 5.66 -1.22 -1.53
C SER A 96 5.76 -1.23 -0.01
N VAL A 97 4.64 -0.91 0.62
CA VAL A 97 4.45 -1.01 2.07
C VAL A 97 3.33 -1.99 2.31
N GLU A 98 3.55 -2.95 3.19
CA GLU A 98 2.55 -3.92 3.59
C GLU A 98 2.42 -3.90 5.12
N VAL A 99 1.18 -3.85 5.60
CA VAL A 99 0.89 -3.80 7.04
C VAL A 99 0.12 -5.04 7.42
N ILE A 100 0.76 -5.91 8.20
CA ILE A 100 0.17 -7.12 8.74
C ILE A 100 -0.49 -6.81 10.09
N LYS A 101 -1.82 -6.97 10.12
CA LYS A 101 -2.68 -6.59 11.26
C LYS A 101 -3.18 -7.81 12.06
N ASP A 102 -3.30 -8.96 11.39
CA ASP A 102 -3.91 -10.19 11.94
C ASP A 102 -2.89 -11.33 12.05
N GLY A 103 -3.35 -12.51 12.50
CA GLY A 103 -2.54 -13.62 13.05
C GLY A 103 -1.35 -14.14 12.23
N THR A 104 -1.14 -13.70 10.99
CA THR A 104 0.09 -13.91 10.23
C THR A 104 1.29 -13.16 10.83
N ALA A 105 1.06 -12.11 11.62
CA ALA A 105 2.10 -11.41 12.37
C ALA A 105 2.77 -12.30 13.44
N ALA A 106 2.11 -13.38 13.87
CA ALA A 106 2.68 -14.36 14.81
C ALA A 106 3.91 -15.08 14.24
N SER A 107 4.06 -15.14 12.92
CA SER A 107 5.26 -15.68 12.27
C SER A 107 6.53 -14.89 12.61
N TYR A 108 6.40 -13.63 13.05
CA TYR A 108 7.51 -12.78 13.49
C TYR A 108 7.73 -12.80 15.01
N GLY A 109 7.12 -13.76 15.72
CA GLY A 109 7.28 -13.97 17.16
C GLY A 109 6.53 -12.97 18.03
N MET A 110 6.92 -12.86 19.31
CA MET A 110 6.26 -11.97 20.28
C MET A 110 6.27 -10.50 19.86
N ARG A 111 7.31 -10.06 19.13
CA ARG A 111 7.44 -8.68 18.64
C ARG A 111 6.42 -8.33 17.54
N GLY A 112 5.91 -9.34 16.82
CA GLY A 112 4.88 -9.16 15.81
C GLY A 112 3.45 -9.06 16.37
N GLN A 113 3.23 -9.28 17.68
CA GLN A 113 1.87 -9.25 18.26
C GLN A 113 1.17 -7.89 18.13
N ASN A 114 1.94 -6.81 18.05
CA ASN A 114 1.45 -5.45 17.84
C ASN A 114 1.26 -5.10 16.35
N GLY A 115 1.50 -6.06 15.46
CA GLY A 115 1.49 -5.92 14.01
C GLY A 115 2.89 -5.76 13.43
N VAL A 116 3.00 -6.00 12.13
CA VAL A 116 4.27 -5.97 11.38
C VAL A 116 4.12 -5.06 10.17
N ILE A 117 5.09 -4.18 9.97
CA ILE A 117 5.15 -3.30 8.80
C ILE A 117 6.33 -3.76 7.96
N ILE A 118 6.02 -4.22 6.76
CA ILE A 118 6.99 -4.69 5.80
C ILE A 118 7.21 -3.60 4.76
N PHE A 119 8.43 -3.11 4.69
CA PHE A 119 8.93 -2.26 3.64
C PHE A 119 9.68 -3.10 2.62
N LYS A 120 9.35 -2.87 1.35
CA LYS A 120 10.09 -3.43 0.22
C LYS A 120 10.70 -2.29 -0.56
N THR A 121 12.00 -2.38 -0.81
CA THR A 121 12.72 -1.39 -1.62
C THR A 121 12.61 -1.71 -3.11
N LYS A 122 12.79 -0.68 -3.95
CA LYS A 122 12.82 -0.82 -5.42
C LYS A 122 13.96 -1.74 -5.87
N SER A 123 15.12 -1.62 -5.25
CA SER A 123 16.27 -2.47 -5.54
C SER A 123 16.00 -3.94 -5.23
N ALA A 124 15.36 -4.24 -4.10
CA ALA A 124 14.96 -5.60 -3.76
C ALA A 124 13.92 -6.16 -4.75
N ALA A 125 12.91 -5.36 -5.13
CA ALA A 125 11.92 -5.76 -6.11
C ALA A 125 12.54 -6.07 -7.49
N GLU A 126 13.50 -5.26 -7.95
CA GLU A 126 14.24 -5.50 -9.19
C GLU A 126 15.14 -6.75 -9.12
N ALA A 127 15.79 -6.99 -7.97
CA ALA A 127 16.58 -8.19 -7.75
C ALA A 127 15.73 -9.46 -7.83
N GLU A 128 14.56 -9.47 -7.17
CA GLU A 128 13.62 -10.59 -7.24
C GLU A 128 13.11 -10.83 -8.65
N LYS A 129 12.81 -9.76 -9.40
CA LYS A 129 12.35 -9.87 -10.80
C LYS A 129 13.41 -10.55 -11.67
N ARG A 130 14.67 -10.14 -11.56
CA ARG A 130 15.79 -10.75 -12.30
C ARG A 130 15.95 -12.23 -11.97
N LEU A 131 15.86 -12.58 -10.68
CA LEU A 131 15.93 -13.98 -10.24
C LEU A 131 14.75 -14.80 -10.79
N ALA A 132 13.53 -14.25 -10.77
CA ALA A 132 12.35 -14.92 -11.30
C ALA A 132 12.42 -15.16 -12.81
N GLU A 133 12.99 -14.22 -13.58
CA GLU A 133 13.21 -14.36 -15.02
C GLU A 133 14.23 -15.47 -15.33
N GLN A 134 15.34 -15.51 -14.59
CA GLN A 134 16.34 -16.57 -14.72
C GLN A 134 15.75 -17.96 -14.41
N GLN A 135 14.99 -18.09 -13.33
CA GLN A 135 14.33 -19.34 -12.96
C GLN A 135 13.27 -19.77 -14.00
N LYS A 136 12.57 -18.82 -14.62
CA LYS A 136 11.60 -19.12 -15.69
C LYS A 136 12.31 -19.62 -16.95
N ALA A 137 13.40 -19.00 -17.36
CA ALA A 137 14.19 -19.43 -18.51
C ALA A 137 14.72 -20.86 -18.32
N GLU A 138 15.25 -21.18 -17.14
CA GLU A 138 15.74 -22.52 -16.82
C GLU A 138 14.61 -23.57 -16.84
N ARG A 139 13.46 -23.24 -16.23
CA ARG A 139 12.28 -24.12 -16.25
C ARG A 139 11.72 -24.33 -17.66
N GLN A 140 11.80 -23.32 -18.52
CA GLN A 140 11.37 -23.41 -19.92
C GLN A 140 12.32 -24.32 -20.71
N ALA A 141 13.63 -24.14 -20.58
CA ALA A 141 14.63 -25.00 -21.21
C ALA A 141 14.47 -26.47 -20.78
N ALA A 142 14.25 -26.73 -19.49
CA ALA A 142 14.03 -28.09 -18.99
C ALA A 142 12.73 -28.73 -19.54
N ARG A 143 11.67 -27.95 -19.70
CA ARG A 143 10.40 -28.42 -20.29
C ARG A 143 10.54 -28.71 -21.77
N GLU A 144 11.29 -27.89 -22.50
CA GLU A 144 11.55 -28.09 -23.93
C GLU A 144 12.45 -29.30 -24.18
N ALA A 145 13.50 -29.49 -23.39
CA ALA A 145 14.36 -30.66 -23.47
C ALA A 145 13.56 -31.97 -23.26
N ARG A 146 12.68 -32.01 -22.24
CA ARG A 146 11.79 -33.16 -21.99
C ARG A 146 10.80 -33.40 -23.14
N ARG A 147 10.34 -32.35 -23.81
CA ARG A 147 9.44 -32.46 -24.97
C ARG A 147 10.18 -33.00 -26.20
N ALA A 148 11.43 -32.60 -26.42
CA ALA A 148 12.25 -33.08 -27.52
C ALA A 148 12.65 -34.55 -27.36
N GLU A 149 12.99 -34.99 -26.15
CA GLU A 149 13.36 -36.39 -25.89
C GLU A 149 12.18 -37.35 -26.14
N ARG A 150 10.95 -36.94 -25.79
CA ARG A 150 9.73 -37.71 -26.08
C ARG A 150 9.44 -37.85 -27.57
N LYS A 151 9.92 -36.92 -28.41
CA LYS A 151 9.76 -36.99 -29.88
C LYS A 151 10.77 -37.92 -30.56
N LYS A 152 11.92 -38.21 -29.93
CA LYS A 152 12.94 -39.13 -30.48
C LYS A 152 12.65 -40.61 -30.22
N LYS A 153 11.74 -40.93 -29.29
CA LYS A 153 11.34 -42.31 -28.93
C LYS A 153 10.07 -42.79 -29.67
N LYS A 154 9.50 -41.96 -30.53
CA LYS A 154 8.43 -42.32 -31.47
C LYS A 154 9.02 -42.35 -32.87
#